data_AF-A0A5P3AUM7-F1
#
_entry.id   AF-A0A5P3AUM7-F1
#
_cell.length_a   1.000
_cell.length_b   1.000
_cell.length_c   1.000
_cell.angle_alpha   90.00
_cell.angle_beta   90.00
_cell.angle_gamma   90.00
#
_symmetry.space_group_name_H-M   'P 1'
#
loop_
_entity.id
_entity.type
_entity.pdbx_description
1 polymer ?
#
loop_
_entity_poly.entity_id
_entity_poly.type
_entity_poly.pdbx_seq_one_letter_code
_entity_poly.pdbx_strand_id
1 'polypeptide(L)'
;MKNIVFKEQEGVFVADFASEGNCVIQIDNGNVEPLKIYRHMPEMEPSAYDAIPLHGPYQRVIDLCVPVGMMIRIVSATAVTAAKMIVLPQASGNGSSVTEATASVDANVGTPSVDVTMKEGKLNFAFKNLKGQKGDTGVVGTKEVIKVNRDKLGPKEIKENKVLLERKETKAMPVQKSNQ
;
A
#
# COMPACT_ATOMS: atom_id res chain seq x y z
N MET A 1 9.89 24.52 -22.79
CA MET A 1 10.77 25.47 -22.07
C MET A 1 10.04 26.78 -21.92
N LYS A 2 9.95 27.32 -20.71
CA LYS A 2 9.38 28.64 -20.42
C LYS A 2 10.49 29.69 -20.44
N ASN A 3 10.20 30.91 -20.88
CA ASN A 3 11.17 32.00 -20.80
C ASN A 3 11.16 32.60 -19.39
N ILE A 4 12.34 32.97 -18.89
CA ILE A 4 12.48 33.77 -17.67
C ILE A 4 12.73 35.21 -18.09
N VAL A 5 11.96 36.14 -17.55
CA VAL A 5 12.05 37.56 -17.91
C VAL A 5 12.88 38.29 -16.87
N PHE A 6 13.96 38.92 -17.32
CA PHE A 6 14.78 39.81 -16.51
C PHE A 6 14.35 41.27 -16.72
N LYS A 7 14.39 42.05 -15.65
CA LYS A 7 14.18 43.51 -15.67
C LYS A 7 15.41 44.17 -15.08
N GLU A 8 15.83 45.27 -15.70
CA GLU A 8 16.91 46.10 -15.15
C GLU A 8 16.36 46.92 -13.98
N GLN A 9 17.06 46.86 -12.84
CA GLN A 9 16.75 47.56 -11.61
C GLN A 9 18.06 47.99 -10.97
N GLU A 10 18.25 49.28 -10.72
CA GLU A 10 19.44 49.81 -10.01
C GLU A 10 20.79 49.35 -10.62
N GLY A 11 20.85 49.17 -11.94
CA GLY A 11 22.05 48.75 -12.66
C GLY A 11 22.35 47.24 -12.60
N VAL A 12 21.42 46.43 -12.06
CA VAL A 12 21.46 44.96 -12.13
C VAL A 12 20.23 44.41 -12.85
N PHE A 13 20.33 43.19 -13.35
CA PHE A 13 19.24 42.49 -14.02
C PHE A 13 18.63 41.47 -13.07
N VAL A 14 17.35 41.63 -12.77
CA VAL A 14 16.62 40.82 -11.80
C VAL A 14 15.47 40.07 -12.46
N ALA A 15 15.34 38.78 -12.16
CA ALA A 15 14.16 37.99 -12.47
C ALA A 15 13.55 37.44 -11.17
N ASP A 16 12.25 37.67 -11.01
CA ASP A 16 11.45 37.17 -9.90
C ASP A 16 10.30 36.33 -10.44
N PHE A 17 10.16 35.10 -9.94
CA PHE A 17 9.06 34.22 -10.33
C PHE A 17 8.73 33.20 -9.23
N ALA A 18 7.48 32.75 -9.21
CA ALA A 18 7.06 31.68 -8.30
C ALA A 18 7.64 30.33 -8.73
N SER A 19 8.09 29.53 -7.77
CA SER A 19 8.54 28.18 -8.03
C SER A 19 7.36 27.28 -8.41
N GLU A 20 7.54 26.55 -9.51
CA GLU A 20 6.63 25.49 -9.96
C GLU A 20 7.11 24.09 -9.53
N GLY A 21 8.03 24.04 -8.56
CA GLY A 21 8.69 22.83 -8.10
C GLY A 21 10.07 22.65 -8.73
N ASN A 22 10.57 21.41 -8.70
CA ASN A 22 11.90 21.08 -9.22
C ASN A 22 12.01 21.47 -10.70
N CYS A 23 13.00 22.28 -11.03
CA CYS A 23 13.21 22.72 -12.40
C CYS A 23 14.70 22.83 -12.73
N VAL A 24 14.98 22.82 -14.03
CA VAL A 24 16.30 23.15 -14.58
C VAL A 24 16.17 24.49 -15.27
N ILE A 25 17.05 25.42 -14.94
CA ILE A 25 17.15 26.71 -15.62
C ILE A 25 18.44 26.77 -16.44
N GLN A 26 18.36 27.45 -17.57
CA GLN A 26 19.51 27.84 -18.37
C GLN A 26 19.49 29.35 -18.54
N ILE A 27 20.55 30.03 -18.10
CA ILE A 27 20.68 31.48 -18.18
C ILE A 27 22.01 31.80 -18.85
N ASP A 28 22.00 32.73 -19.79
CA ASP A 28 23.20 33.26 -20.43
C ASP A 28 23.29 34.77 -20.16
N ASN A 29 24.38 35.17 -19.51
CA ASN A 29 24.73 36.56 -19.20
C ASN A 29 26.12 36.92 -19.77
N GLY A 30 26.58 36.19 -20.79
CA GLY A 30 27.90 36.33 -21.39
C GLY A 30 29.04 35.63 -20.66
N ASN A 31 28.75 34.85 -19.60
CA ASN A 31 29.74 34.10 -18.82
C ASN A 31 30.84 34.93 -18.14
N VAL A 32 30.58 36.21 -17.92
CA VAL A 32 31.57 37.15 -17.37
C VAL A 32 31.45 37.36 -15.86
N GLU A 33 30.22 37.30 -15.32
CA GLU A 33 29.95 37.53 -13.90
C GLU A 33 29.10 36.40 -13.29
N PRO A 34 29.31 36.05 -12.00
CA PRO A 34 28.50 35.05 -11.33
C PRO A 34 27.04 35.49 -11.16
N LEU A 35 26.13 34.53 -11.32
CA LEU A 35 24.72 34.72 -10.98
C LEU A 35 24.56 34.60 -9.46
N LYS A 36 23.64 35.39 -8.89
CA LYS A 36 23.17 35.19 -7.52
C LYS A 36 21.73 34.71 -7.57
N ILE A 37 21.44 33.61 -6.89
CA ILE A 37 20.11 33.01 -6.85
C ILE A 37 19.67 32.92 -5.41
N TYR A 38 18.42 33.30 -5.15
CA TYR A 38 17.82 33.23 -3.83
C TYR A 38 16.47 32.52 -3.93
N ARG A 39 16.10 31.83 -2.85
CA ARG A 39 14.72 31.42 -2.61
C ARG A 39 14.15 32.23 -1.45
N HIS A 40 12.87 32.53 -1.45
CA HIS A 40 12.25 33.23 -0.33
C HIS A 40 10.75 32.94 -0.26
N MET A 41 10.13 33.31 0.86
CA MET A 41 8.68 33.26 0.98
C MET A 41 8.05 34.39 0.15
N PRO A 42 6.82 34.20 -0.37
CA PRO A 42 6.05 35.29 -0.95
C PRO A 42 6.00 36.49 0.00
N GLU A 43 6.00 37.70 -0.58
CA GLU A 43 5.89 38.97 0.16
C GLU A 43 7.06 39.31 1.11
N MET A 44 8.09 38.46 1.18
CA MET A 44 9.33 38.75 1.90
C MET A 44 10.47 39.06 0.92
N GLU A 45 11.38 39.95 1.31
CA GLU A 45 12.61 40.18 0.54
C GLU A 45 13.62 39.03 0.73
N PRO A 46 14.42 38.69 -0.29
CA PRO A 46 15.44 37.65 -0.19
C PRO A 46 16.53 38.00 0.83
N SER A 47 16.88 37.04 1.68
CA SER A 47 17.99 37.17 2.61
C SER A 47 19.28 36.56 2.04
N ALA A 48 20.43 37.02 2.51
CA ALA A 48 21.72 36.42 2.14
C ALA A 48 21.84 34.94 2.58
N TYR A 49 21.11 34.53 3.62
CA TYR A 49 21.08 33.14 4.11
C TYR A 49 20.30 32.19 3.20
N ASP A 50 19.40 32.74 2.37
CA ASP A 50 18.59 31.95 1.45
C ASP A 50 19.19 31.88 0.02
N ALA A 51 20.47 32.25 -0.10
CA ALA A 51 21.22 32.11 -1.34
C ALA A 51 21.37 30.62 -1.70
N ILE A 52 21.03 30.28 -2.94
CA ILE A 52 21.28 28.95 -3.51
C ILE A 52 22.70 28.96 -4.07
N PRO A 53 23.63 28.16 -3.51
CA PRO A 53 25.01 28.14 -3.97
C PRO A 53 25.11 27.52 -5.36
N LEU A 54 25.98 28.07 -6.19
CA LEU A 54 26.35 27.51 -7.48
C LEU A 54 27.58 26.60 -7.33
N HIS A 55 27.65 25.54 -8.13
CA HIS A 55 28.82 24.65 -8.17
C HIS A 55 30.05 25.33 -8.79
N GLY A 56 29.84 26.41 -9.55
CA GLY A 56 30.91 27.25 -10.06
C GLY A 56 30.40 28.65 -10.44
N PRO A 57 31.29 29.66 -10.49
CA PRO A 57 30.91 31.05 -10.76
C PRO A 57 30.24 31.22 -12.14
N TYR A 58 30.65 30.42 -13.12
CA TYR A 58 30.14 30.50 -14.50
C TYR A 58 29.11 29.41 -14.81
N GLN A 59 28.50 28.80 -13.80
CA GLN A 59 27.43 27.83 -14.02
C GLN A 59 26.23 28.52 -14.68
N ARG A 60 25.72 27.93 -15.76
CA ARG A 60 24.60 28.46 -16.55
C ARG A 60 23.41 27.54 -16.65
N VAL A 61 23.64 26.24 -16.53
CA VAL A 61 22.60 25.22 -16.36
C VAL A 61 22.55 24.84 -14.89
N ILE A 62 21.42 25.11 -14.24
CA ILE A 62 21.30 25.06 -12.79
C ILE A 62 20.03 24.30 -12.44
N ASP A 63 20.18 23.30 -11.59
CA ASP A 63 19.07 22.55 -11.01
C ASP A 63 18.55 23.30 -9.78
N LEU A 64 17.29 23.71 -9.81
CA LEU A 64 16.62 24.37 -8.71
C LEU A 64 15.62 23.41 -8.06
N CYS A 65 15.98 22.95 -6.86
CA CYS A 65 15.11 22.17 -5.98
C CYS A 65 14.41 23.11 -5.00
N VAL A 66 13.44 23.87 -5.51
CA VAL A 66 12.65 24.83 -4.72
C VAL A 66 11.19 24.38 -4.71
N PRO A 67 10.57 24.12 -3.55
CA PRO A 67 9.17 23.69 -3.46
C PRO A 67 8.19 24.68 -4.09
N VAL A 68 7.03 24.17 -4.55
CA VAL A 68 5.90 24.99 -4.97
C VAL A 68 5.45 25.88 -3.80
N GLY A 69 5.13 27.14 -4.10
CA GLY A 69 4.70 28.14 -3.10
C GLY A 69 5.82 29.03 -2.56
N MET A 70 7.07 28.78 -2.94
CA MET A 70 8.19 29.70 -2.71
C MET A 70 8.44 30.59 -3.93
N MET A 71 9.15 31.70 -3.73
CA MET A 71 9.62 32.60 -4.77
C MET A 71 11.11 32.36 -5.06
N ILE A 72 11.51 32.56 -6.31
CA ILE A 72 12.90 32.50 -6.75
C ILE A 72 13.28 33.87 -7.31
N ARG A 73 14.37 34.44 -6.79
CA ARG A 73 15.02 35.63 -7.33
C ARG A 73 16.35 35.26 -7.97
N ILE A 74 16.60 35.75 -9.17
CA ILE A 74 17.89 35.64 -9.84
C ILE A 74 18.40 37.03 -10.16
N VAL A 75 19.65 37.30 -9.80
CA VAL A 75 20.33 38.58 -10.03
C VAL A 75 21.57 38.35 -10.88
N SER A 76 21.70 39.14 -11.93
CA SER A 76 22.89 39.22 -12.78
C SER A 76 23.42 40.64 -12.82
N ALA A 77 24.73 40.82 -12.68
CA ALA A 77 25.38 42.12 -12.84
C ALA A 77 25.48 42.54 -14.33
N THR A 78 25.33 41.59 -15.26
CA THR A 78 25.39 41.83 -16.70
C THR A 78 24.07 41.48 -17.39
N ALA A 79 23.85 42.09 -18.55
CA ALA A 79 22.66 41.87 -19.35
C ALA A 79 22.48 40.38 -19.68
N VAL A 80 21.25 39.89 -19.50
CA VAL A 80 20.89 38.50 -19.79
C VAL A 80 20.40 38.41 -21.24
N THR A 81 21.10 37.62 -22.06
CA THR A 81 20.82 37.45 -23.50
C THR A 81 19.78 36.35 -23.74
N ALA A 82 19.78 35.32 -22.89
CA ALA A 82 18.82 34.23 -22.94
C ALA A 82 18.57 33.65 -21.55
N ALA A 83 17.32 33.39 -21.20
CA ALA A 83 16.98 32.68 -19.98
C ALA A 83 15.75 31.79 -20.17
N LYS A 84 15.90 30.50 -19.87
CA LYS A 84 14.87 29.48 -20.05
C LYS A 84 14.78 28.57 -18.84
N MET A 85 13.58 28.03 -18.63
CA MET A 85 13.24 27.11 -17.56
C MET A 85 12.55 25.87 -18.11
N ILE A 86 12.85 24.72 -17.52
CA ILE A 86 12.14 23.46 -17.70
C ILE A 86 11.72 22.98 -16.32
N VAL A 87 10.42 22.98 -16.05
CA VAL A 87 9.88 22.32 -14.87
C VAL A 87 10.00 20.82 -15.08
N LEU A 88 10.66 20.14 -14.17
CA LEU A 88 10.79 18.70 -14.21
C LEU A 88 9.42 18.08 -13.87
N PRO A 89 8.98 17.06 -14.60
CA PRO A 89 7.76 16.35 -14.24
C PRO A 89 7.92 15.86 -12.80
N GLN A 90 7.03 16.32 -11.92
CA GLN A 90 6.93 15.73 -10.60
C GLN A 90 6.62 14.25 -10.84
N ALA A 91 7.46 13.36 -10.33
CA ALA A 91 7.08 11.95 -10.26
C ALA A 91 5.80 11.93 -9.44
N SER A 92 4.67 11.75 -10.14
CA SER A 92 3.38 11.57 -9.51
C SER A 92 3.52 10.28 -8.72
N GLY A 93 3.85 10.41 -7.44
CA GLY A 93 3.70 9.36 -6.45
C GLY A 93 2.22 9.06 -6.20
N ASN A 94 1.33 9.24 -7.18
CA ASN A 94 0.02 8.65 -7.16
C ASN A 94 0.15 7.20 -7.64
N GLY A 95 0.86 6.37 -6.87
CA GLY A 95 0.39 5.00 -6.78
C GLY A 95 -1.04 5.10 -6.27
N SER A 96 -2.04 4.61 -7.01
CA SER A 96 -3.40 4.51 -6.48
C SER A 96 -3.31 3.83 -5.12
N SER A 97 -3.59 4.59 -4.06
CA SER A 97 -3.61 4.03 -2.72
C SER A 97 -4.72 3.00 -2.67
N VAL A 98 -4.44 1.84 -2.07
CA VAL A 98 -5.49 0.89 -1.74
C VAL A 98 -6.31 1.53 -0.63
N THR A 99 -7.53 1.94 -0.95
CA THR A 99 -8.44 2.59 0.00
C THR A 99 -9.20 1.56 0.82
N GLU A 100 -9.39 0.37 0.25
CA GLU A 100 -10.14 -0.72 0.87
C GLU A 100 -9.64 -2.07 0.34
N ALA A 101 -9.58 -3.08 1.21
CA ALA A 101 -9.29 -4.45 0.83
C ALA A 101 -10.40 -5.37 1.33
N THR A 102 -10.95 -6.19 0.45
CA THR A 102 -12.01 -7.15 0.79
C THR A 102 -11.62 -8.57 0.41
N ALA A 103 -12.16 -9.54 1.15
CA ALA A 103 -11.98 -10.96 0.88
C ALA A 103 -13.33 -11.69 0.93
N SER A 104 -13.54 -12.62 0.00
CA SER A 104 -14.70 -13.52 -0.02
C SER A 104 -14.28 -14.97 -0.21
N VAL A 105 -15.07 -15.90 0.35
CA VAL A 105 -14.85 -17.34 0.24
C VAL A 105 -16.15 -18.00 -0.21
N ASP A 106 -16.08 -18.86 -1.22
CA ASP A 106 -17.23 -19.65 -1.65
C ASP A 106 -17.40 -20.97 -0.87
N ALA A 107 -18.56 -21.60 -1.02
CA ALA A 107 -18.88 -22.87 -0.36
C ALA A 107 -18.59 -24.09 -1.27
N ASN A 108 -17.88 -23.90 -2.38
CA ASN A 108 -17.69 -24.93 -3.39
C ASN A 108 -16.56 -25.88 -3.01
N VAL A 109 -16.60 -27.08 -3.59
CA VAL A 109 -15.55 -28.11 -3.48
C VAL A 109 -14.86 -28.23 -4.84
N GLY A 110 -13.54 -28.34 -4.86
CA GLY A 110 -12.77 -28.48 -6.10
C GLY A 110 -11.30 -28.13 -5.93
N THR A 111 -10.63 -27.79 -7.04
CA THR A 111 -9.27 -27.26 -7.00
C THR A 111 -9.28 -25.82 -6.46
N PRO A 112 -8.57 -25.52 -5.36
CA PRO A 112 -8.49 -24.17 -4.80
C PRO A 112 -7.97 -23.15 -5.82
N SER A 113 -8.62 -21.98 -5.87
CA SER A 113 -8.15 -20.86 -6.70
C SER A 113 -8.41 -19.51 -6.01
N VAL A 114 -7.64 -18.50 -6.42
CA VAL A 114 -7.84 -17.12 -5.97
C VAL A 114 -7.91 -16.19 -7.19
N ASP A 115 -8.95 -15.36 -7.22
CA ASP A 115 -9.07 -14.27 -8.19
C ASP A 115 -8.77 -12.95 -7.49
N VAL A 116 -7.92 -12.12 -8.11
CA VAL A 116 -7.53 -10.81 -7.60
C VAL A 116 -7.99 -9.73 -8.57
N THR A 117 -8.74 -8.75 -8.08
CA THR A 117 -9.24 -7.63 -8.89
C THR A 117 -8.98 -6.30 -8.20
N MET A 118 -8.64 -5.29 -8.99
CA MET A 118 -8.48 -3.90 -8.55
C MET A 118 -9.45 -3.00 -9.30
N LYS A 119 -10.30 -2.26 -8.57
CA LYS A 119 -11.20 -1.26 -9.14
C LYS A 119 -11.34 -0.08 -8.19
N GLU A 120 -11.11 1.14 -8.69
CA GLU A 120 -11.29 2.39 -7.92
C GLU A 120 -10.52 2.41 -6.58
N GLY A 121 -9.31 1.84 -6.54
CA GLY A 121 -8.51 1.73 -5.31
C GLY A 121 -8.96 0.65 -4.34
N LYS A 122 -10.00 -0.13 -4.67
CA LYS A 122 -10.44 -1.29 -3.89
C LYS A 122 -9.80 -2.57 -4.42
N LEU A 123 -9.14 -3.29 -3.53
CA LEU A 123 -8.51 -4.58 -3.80
C LEU A 123 -9.42 -5.70 -3.31
N ASN A 124 -9.87 -6.58 -4.21
CA ASN A 124 -10.73 -7.70 -3.85
C ASN A 124 -10.04 -9.04 -4.11
N PHE A 125 -10.09 -9.92 -3.10
CA PHE A 125 -9.63 -11.30 -3.18
C PHE A 125 -10.83 -12.24 -3.10
N ALA A 126 -11.06 -13.06 -4.13
CA ALA A 126 -12.10 -14.08 -4.12
C ALA A 126 -11.48 -15.47 -4.08
N PHE A 127 -11.62 -16.14 -2.94
CA PHE A 127 -11.15 -17.50 -2.73
C PHE A 127 -12.24 -18.50 -3.09
N LYS A 128 -11.91 -19.46 -3.95
CA LYS A 128 -12.86 -20.46 -4.45
C LYS A 128 -12.38 -21.87 -4.14
N ASN A 129 -13.33 -22.78 -3.97
CA ASN A 129 -13.11 -24.21 -3.83
C ASN A 129 -12.23 -24.60 -2.62
N LEU A 130 -12.30 -23.84 -1.52
CA LEU A 130 -11.52 -24.13 -0.31
C LEU A 130 -12.08 -25.28 0.53
N LYS A 131 -13.30 -25.76 0.23
CA LYS A 131 -13.89 -26.89 0.95
C LYS A 131 -13.34 -28.20 0.40
N GLY A 132 -12.98 -29.10 1.31
CA GLY A 132 -12.72 -30.50 0.97
C GLY A 132 -14.02 -31.25 0.68
N GLN A 133 -13.91 -32.38 0.00
CA GLN A 133 -15.03 -33.31 -0.12
C GLN A 133 -15.49 -33.77 1.26
N LYS A 134 -16.79 -34.00 1.41
CA LYS A 134 -17.32 -34.64 2.61
C LYS A 134 -16.70 -36.03 2.71
N GLY A 135 -16.11 -36.35 3.85
CA GLY A 135 -15.62 -37.70 4.12
C GLY A 135 -16.75 -38.72 4.20
N ASP A 136 -16.42 -39.98 3.96
CA ASP A 136 -17.39 -41.07 4.04
C ASP A 136 -17.98 -41.21 5.46
N THR A 137 -19.23 -41.66 5.53
CA THR A 137 -19.85 -41.96 6.83
C THR A 137 -19.19 -43.19 7.42
N GLY A 138 -18.65 -43.07 8.64
CA GLY A 138 -18.03 -44.20 9.33
C GLY A 138 -18.99 -45.38 9.49
N VAL A 139 -18.45 -46.61 9.42
CA VAL A 139 -19.22 -47.83 9.65
C VAL A 139 -19.72 -47.84 11.10
N VAL A 140 -21.03 -47.88 11.29
CA VAL A 140 -21.63 -48.12 12.61
C VAL A 140 -21.25 -49.54 13.02
N GLY A 141 -20.46 -49.67 14.09
CA GLY A 141 -20.06 -50.97 14.62
C GLY A 141 -21.28 -51.83 14.91
N THR A 142 -21.38 -52.99 14.25
CA THR A 142 -22.41 -53.98 14.55
C THR A 142 -22.20 -54.47 15.98
N LYS A 143 -23.21 -54.28 16.85
CA LYS A 143 -23.22 -54.95 18.16
C LYS A 143 -23.32 -56.46 17.89
N GLU A 144 -22.21 -57.18 18.01
CA GLU A 144 -22.26 -58.63 18.14
C GLU A 144 -23.02 -58.96 19.42
N VAL A 145 -24.26 -59.43 19.27
CA VAL A 145 -24.97 -60.06 20.36
C VAL A 145 -24.36 -61.45 20.51
N ILE A 146 -23.39 -61.59 21.41
CA ILE A 146 -22.95 -62.91 21.87
C ILE A 146 -24.18 -63.57 22.51
N LYS A 147 -24.81 -64.51 21.81
CA LYS A 147 -25.85 -65.37 22.39
C LYS A 147 -25.16 -66.33 23.34
N VAL A 148 -25.04 -65.91 24.59
CA VAL A 148 -24.53 -66.76 25.66
C VAL A 148 -25.58 -67.85 25.94
N ASN A 149 -25.29 -69.11 25.61
CA ASN A 149 -26.13 -70.25 25.98
C ASN A 149 -26.08 -70.43 27.49
N ARG A 150 -27.15 -70.02 28.19
CA ARG A 150 -27.22 -69.94 29.66
C ARG A 150 -27.02 -71.30 30.34
N ASP A 151 -27.22 -72.39 29.60
CA ASP A 151 -27.20 -73.77 30.11
C ASP A 151 -25.79 -74.34 30.30
N LYS A 152 -24.74 -73.57 29.96
CA LYS A 152 -23.33 -73.97 30.10
C LYS A 152 -22.51 -73.10 31.05
N LEU A 153 -23.11 -72.13 31.75
CA LEU A 153 -22.35 -71.23 32.63
C LEU A 153 -22.42 -71.66 34.09
N GLY A 154 -21.27 -71.67 34.75
CA GLY A 154 -21.19 -71.92 36.18
C GLY A 154 -21.74 -70.74 37.01
N PRO A 155 -22.11 -70.94 38.28
CA PRO A 155 -22.72 -69.90 39.13
C PRO A 155 -21.89 -68.61 39.29
N LYS A 156 -20.57 -68.68 39.07
CA LYS A 156 -19.68 -67.51 39.12
C LYS A 156 -19.79 -66.61 37.89
N GLU A 157 -19.99 -67.16 36.69
CA GLU A 157 -19.99 -66.40 35.43
C GLU A 157 -21.31 -65.63 35.19
N ILE A 158 -22.39 -66.01 35.88
CA ILE A 158 -23.68 -65.31 35.82
C ILE A 158 -23.62 -63.97 36.58
N LYS A 159 -22.80 -63.88 37.64
CA LYS A 159 -22.73 -62.70 38.51
C LYS A 159 -21.94 -61.54 37.88
N GLU A 160 -20.88 -61.85 37.13
CA GLU A 160 -20.08 -60.84 36.41
C GLU A 160 -20.83 -60.24 35.20
N ASN A 161 -21.63 -61.05 34.50
CA ASN A 161 -22.38 -60.58 33.34
C ASN A 161 -23.57 -59.67 33.68
N LYS A 162 -24.13 -59.76 34.90
CA LYS A 162 -25.23 -58.88 35.34
C LYS A 162 -24.77 -57.44 35.56
N VAL A 163 -23.55 -57.24 36.06
CA VAL A 163 -22.94 -55.92 36.30
C VAL A 163 -22.65 -55.17 35.00
N LEU A 164 -22.35 -55.89 33.91
CA LEU A 164 -22.11 -55.29 32.60
C LEU A 164 -23.38 -54.77 31.91
N LEU A 165 -24.55 -55.30 32.26
CA LEU A 165 -25.82 -54.94 31.64
C LEU A 165 -26.37 -53.63 32.22
N GLU A 166 -26.24 -53.41 33.54
CA GLU A 166 -26.72 -52.19 34.21
C GLU A 166 -25.88 -50.94 33.88
N ARG A 167 -24.57 -51.10 33.56
CA ARG A 167 -23.71 -49.99 33.12
C ARG A 167 -23.98 -49.47 31.71
N LYS A 168 -24.76 -50.20 30.89
CA LYS A 168 -25.00 -49.84 29.48
C LYS A 168 -26.27 -49.03 29.24
N GLU A 169 -27.21 -48.99 30.18
CA GLU A 169 -28.48 -48.26 30.03
C GLU A 169 -28.40 -46.77 30.42
N THR A 170 -27.31 -46.32 31.05
CA THR A 170 -27.19 -44.96 31.61
C THR A 170 -26.55 -43.90 30.69
N LYS A 171 -26.38 -44.14 29.38
CA LYS A 171 -25.70 -43.19 28.47
C LYS A 171 -26.41 -42.87 27.15
N ALA A 172 -27.75 -42.77 27.16
CA ALA A 172 -28.50 -42.18 26.07
C ALA A 172 -29.28 -40.94 26.55
N MET A 173 -28.65 -39.77 26.52
CA MET A 173 -29.40 -38.49 26.48
C MET A 173 -29.75 -38.18 25.01
N PRO A 174 -30.98 -37.69 24.72
CA PRO A 174 -31.42 -37.44 23.36
C PRO A 174 -30.80 -36.16 22.80
N VAL A 175 -30.36 -36.23 21.54
CA VAL A 175 -29.92 -35.07 20.75
C VAL A 175 -31.15 -34.18 20.46
N GLN A 176 -31.18 -32.98 21.03
CA GLN A 176 -32.15 -31.95 20.67
C GLN A 176 -31.91 -31.51 19.21
N LYS A 177 -32.93 -31.66 18.37
CA LYS A 177 -33.02 -31.01 17.06
C LYS A 177 -33.05 -29.49 17.27
N SER A 178 -32.08 -28.78 16.70
CA SER A 178 -32.18 -27.33 16.50
C SER A 178 -32.84 -27.11 15.13
N ASN A 179 -34.07 -26.58 15.18
CA ASN A 179 -34.77 -26.07 14.00
C ASN A 179 -34.10 -24.76 13.56
N GLN A 180 -33.96 -24.59 12.24
CA GLN A 180 -34.11 -23.29 11.57
C GLN A 180 -35.52 -23.21 11.01
#